data_AF-A0A811QDU3-F1
#
_entry.id   AF-A0A811QDU3-F1
#
_cell.length_a   1.000
_cell.length_b   1.000
_cell.length_c   1.000
_cell.angle_alpha   90.00
_cell.angle_beta   90.00
_cell.angle_gamma   90.00
#
_symmetry.space_group_name_H-M   'P 1'
#
loop_
_entity.id
_entity.type
_entity.pdbx_description
1 polymer ?
#
loop_
_entity_poly.entity_id
_entity_poly.type
_entity_poly.pdbx_seq_one_letter_code
_entity_poly.pdbx_strand_id
1 'polypeptide(L)'
;MNQQQPATGNFTKFFKPMLSDTVAQVLSTTKHYAAIRMGTNDGSTTVPQLYCLAQCAPDLVQDICYNCIQNFSDLATANFAGRRGGVFLVCGAV
;
A
#
# COMPACT_ATOMS: atom_id res chain seq x y z
N MET A 1 -26.18 6.18 1.03
CA MET A 1 -25.47 5.29 0.07
C MET A 1 -24.92 4.12 0.85
N ASN A 2 -25.47 2.93 0.61
CA ASN A 2 -25.26 1.72 1.38
C ASN A 2 -23.82 1.18 1.19
N GLN A 3 -22.96 1.33 2.19
CA GLN A 3 -21.63 0.71 2.18
C GLN A 3 -21.78 -0.74 2.64
N GLN A 4 -22.25 -1.62 1.76
CA GLN A 4 -22.19 -3.07 1.99
C GLN A 4 -20.74 -3.47 2.24
N GLN A 5 -20.44 -3.86 3.49
CA GLN A 5 -19.21 -4.52 3.88
C GLN A 5 -19.32 -6.01 3.52
N PRO A 6 -18.41 -6.57 2.72
CA PRO A 6 -18.15 -7.99 2.73
C PRO A 6 -16.85 -8.26 3.51
N ALA A 7 -16.97 -9.09 4.55
CA ALA A 7 -15.93 -9.88 5.19
C ALA A 7 -14.61 -9.18 5.59
N THR A 8 -14.55 -8.72 6.84
CA THR A 8 -13.37 -8.23 7.56
C THR A 8 -12.25 -9.27 7.79
N GLY A 9 -12.32 -10.48 7.20
CA GLY A 9 -11.36 -11.57 7.42
C GLY A 9 -10.27 -11.77 6.36
N ASN A 10 -10.44 -11.24 5.13
CA ASN A 10 -9.51 -11.52 4.01
C ASN A 10 -8.87 -10.28 3.38
N PHE A 11 -9.44 -9.08 3.57
CA PHE A 11 -8.94 -7.84 2.97
C PHE A 11 -7.49 -7.53 3.39
N THR A 12 -7.19 -7.67 4.68
CA THR A 12 -5.87 -7.43 5.28
C THR A 12 -4.75 -8.29 4.65
N LYS A 13 -5.08 -9.49 4.16
CA LYS A 13 -4.11 -10.38 3.48
C LYS A 13 -3.65 -9.84 2.13
N PHE A 14 -4.43 -8.94 1.52
CA PHE A 14 -4.09 -8.31 0.24
C PHE A 14 -3.32 -7.00 0.41
N PHE A 15 -3.41 -6.33 1.58
CA PHE A 15 -2.67 -5.09 1.84
C PHE A 15 -1.17 -5.30 1.87
N LYS A 16 -0.72 -6.33 2.59
CA LYS A 16 0.72 -6.62 2.72
C LYS A 16 1.41 -6.84 1.37
N PRO A 17 0.95 -7.77 0.50
CA PRO A 17 1.57 -7.97 -0.81
C PRO A 17 1.46 -6.73 -1.69
N MET A 18 0.32 -6.03 -1.66
CA MET A 18 0.15 -4.80 -2.43
C MET A 18 1.14 -3.70 -2.01
N LEU A 19 1.33 -3.48 -0.70
CA LEU A 19 2.28 -2.50 -0.19
C LEU A 19 3.71 -2.88 -0.57
N SER A 20 4.07 -4.16 -0.41
CA SER A 20 5.38 -4.71 -0.82
C SER A 20 5.66 -4.52 -2.31
N ASP A 21 4.69 -4.83 -3.18
CA ASP A 21 4.81 -4.65 -4.63
C ASP A 21 4.96 -3.17 -5.00
N THR A 22 4.25 -2.29 -4.30
CA THR A 22 4.35 -0.85 -4.50
C THR A 22 5.75 -0.36 -4.13
N VAL A 23 6.29 -0.80 -2.99
CA VAL A 23 7.65 -0.46 -2.54
C VAL A 23 8.69 -0.96 -3.54
N ALA A 24 8.56 -2.19 -4.04
CA ALA A 24 9.46 -2.74 -5.04
C ALA A 24 9.43 -1.93 -6.37
N GLN A 25 8.25 -1.45 -6.77
CA GLN A 25 8.11 -0.58 -7.94
C GLN A 25 8.74 0.81 -7.72
N VAL A 26 8.60 1.38 -6.51
CA VAL A 26 9.29 2.65 -6.17
C VAL A 26 10.80 2.49 -6.37
N LEU A 27 11.38 1.35 -5.96
CA LEU A 27 12.80 1.05 -6.13
C LEU A 27 13.20 0.81 -7.59
N SER A 28 12.34 0.17 -8.37
CA SER A 28 12.64 -0.15 -9.77
C SER A 28 12.65 1.08 -10.68
N THR A 29 12.05 2.19 -10.24
CA THR A 29 11.94 3.39 -11.06
C THR A 29 12.90 4.47 -10.58
N THR A 30 13.55 5.16 -11.52
CA THR A 30 14.30 6.40 -11.24
C THR A 30 13.39 7.56 -10.83
N LYS A 31 12.08 7.34 -10.85
CA LYS A 31 11.02 8.34 -10.65
C LYS A 31 10.71 8.57 -9.18
N HIS A 32 11.22 7.74 -8.26
CA HIS A 32 10.99 7.88 -6.82
C HIS A 32 9.49 7.80 -6.44
N TYR A 33 8.63 7.28 -7.31
CA TYR A 33 7.22 7.04 -7.04
C TYR A 33 6.73 5.83 -7.84
N ALA A 34 5.71 5.17 -7.33
CA ALA A 34 5.02 4.10 -8.02
C ALA A 34 3.52 4.12 -7.74
N ALA A 35 2.74 3.70 -8.71
CA ALA A 35 1.32 3.45 -8.56
C ALA A 35 1.00 2.06 -9.10
N ILE A 36 0.34 1.24 -8.30
CA ILE A 36 -0.07 -0.11 -8.69
C ILE A 36 -1.56 -0.30 -8.44
N ARG A 37 -2.12 -1.28 -9.17
CA ARG A 37 -3.48 -1.76 -8.96
C ARG A 37 -3.43 -3.26 -8.67
N MET A 38 -4.22 -3.70 -7.71
CA MET A 38 -4.35 -5.11 -7.36
C MET A 38 -5.83 -5.46 -7.26
N GLY A 39 -6.24 -6.51 -7.94
CA GLY A 39 -7.59 -7.06 -7.86
C GLY A 39 -7.53 -8.55 -8.14
N THR A 40 -8.29 -9.33 -7.39
CA THR A 40 -8.33 -10.79 -7.51
C THR A 40 -9.76 -11.24 -7.68
N ASN A 41 -10.00 -11.93 -8.79
CA ASN A 41 -11.29 -12.53 -9.16
C ASN A 41 -11.05 -14.01 -9.43
N ASP A 42 -10.98 -14.83 -8.38
CA ASP A 42 -10.67 -16.27 -8.51
C ASP A 42 -11.93 -17.14 -8.45
N GLY A 43 -13.09 -16.62 -8.89
CA GLY A 43 -14.38 -17.32 -8.88
C GLY A 43 -15.01 -17.59 -7.50
N SER A 44 -14.20 -17.69 -6.44
CA SER A 44 -14.63 -17.95 -5.05
C SER A 44 -14.57 -16.71 -4.14
N THR A 45 -13.63 -15.79 -4.39
CA THR A 45 -13.46 -14.56 -3.61
C THR A 45 -13.28 -13.39 -4.57
N THR A 46 -14.14 -12.38 -4.45
CA THR A 46 -14.01 -11.11 -5.18
C THR A 46 -13.35 -10.10 -4.25
N VAL A 47 -12.09 -9.77 -4.51
CA VAL A 47 -11.43 -8.64 -3.86
C VAL A 47 -11.74 -7.39 -4.68
N PRO A 48 -12.38 -6.36 -4.09
CA PRO A 48 -12.60 -5.11 -4.81
C PRO A 48 -11.26 -4.54 -5.25
N GLN A 49 -11.25 -3.89 -6.41
CA GLN A 49 -10.03 -3.36 -7.00
C GLN A 49 -9.38 -2.34 -6.06
N LEU A 50 -8.13 -2.60 -5.69
CA LEU A 50 -7.32 -1.75 -4.83
C LEU A 50 -6.35 -0.93 -5.67
N TYR A 51 -6.13 0.30 -5.23
CA TYR A 51 -5.17 1.24 -5.82
C TYR A 51 -4.19 1.69 -4.73
N CYS A 52 -2.89 1.61 -5.01
CA CYS A 52 -1.85 2.04 -4.09
C CYS A 52 -0.90 2.97 -4.82
N LEU A 53 -0.48 4.03 -4.12
CA LEU A 53 0.51 4.98 -4.57
C LEU A 53 1.52 5.16 -3.44
N ALA A 54 2.80 5.07 -3.78
CA ALA A 54 3.89 5.40 -2.88
C ALA A 54 4.82 6.39 -3.57
N GLN A 55 5.34 7.33 -2.80
CA GLN A 55 6.23 8.38 -3.26
C GLN A 55 7.31 8.60 -2.20
N CYS A 56 8.57 8.62 -2.64
CA CYS A 56 9.70 9.11 -1.86
C CYS A 56 9.80 10.63 -2.02
N ALA A 57 10.20 11.30 -0.95
CA ALA A 57 10.66 12.67 -1.05
C ALA A 57 11.94 12.71 -1.92
N PRO A 58 12.07 13.69 -2.84
CA PRO A 58 13.16 13.73 -3.81
C PRO A 58 14.55 13.99 -3.20
N ASP A 59 14.58 14.44 -1.95
CA ASP A 59 15.76 14.72 -1.14
C ASP A 59 16.23 13.52 -0.30
N LEU A 60 15.42 12.45 -0.22
CA LEU A 60 15.79 11.25 0.52
C LEU A 60 16.69 10.32 -0.32
N VAL A 61 17.73 9.79 0.33
CA VAL A 61 18.50 8.66 -0.22
C VAL A 61 17.56 7.46 -0.40
N GLN A 62 17.68 6.77 -1.54
CA GLN A 62 16.79 5.67 -1.96
C GLN A 62 16.60 4.59 -0.87
N ASP A 63 17.69 4.21 -0.18
CA ASP A 63 17.64 3.25 0.92
C ASP A 63 16.88 3.77 2.16
N ILE A 64 16.98 5.07 2.46
CA ILE A 64 16.25 5.70 3.57
C ILE A 64 14.76 5.70 3.26
N CYS A 65 14.38 6.08 2.03
CA CYS A 65 12.99 6.03 1.62
C CYS A 65 12.43 4.61 1.69
N TYR A 66 13.17 3.62 1.16
CA TYR A 66 12.77 2.23 1.18
C TYR A 66 12.49 1.74 2.60
N ASN A 67 13.45 1.95 3.50
CA ASN A 67 13.30 1.49 4.88
C ASN A 67 12.10 2.17 5.55
N CYS A 68 11.80 3.43 5.21
CA CYS A 68 10.64 4.15 5.74
C CYS A 68 9.31 3.54 5.28
N ILE A 69 9.15 3.31 3.97
CA ILE A 69 7.91 2.76 3.42
C ILE A 69 7.74 1.28 3.82
N GLN A 70 8.83 0.51 3.89
CA GLN A 70 8.79 -0.91 4.29
C GLN A 70 8.36 -1.08 5.75
N ASN A 71 9.02 -0.39 6.69
CA ASN A 71 8.65 -0.44 8.11
C ASN A 71 7.20 0.02 8.33
N PHE A 72 6.74 0.99 7.54
CA PHE A 72 5.36 1.43 7.61
C PHE A 72 4.38 0.41 7.04
N SER A 73 4.76 -0.36 6.02
CA SER A 73 3.86 -1.37 5.42
C SER A 73 3.39 -2.41 6.46
N ASP A 74 4.26 -2.74 7.42
CA ASP A 74 3.92 -3.58 8.55
C ASP A 74 2.94 -2.90 9.53
N LEU A 75 3.15 -1.61 9.79
CA LEU A 75 2.31 -0.81 10.68
C LEU A 75 0.95 -0.41 10.04
N ALA A 76 0.91 -0.22 8.73
CA ALA A 76 -0.24 0.15 7.92
C ALA A 76 -1.37 -0.87 8.08
N THR A 77 -1.01 -2.15 8.15
CA THR A 77 -1.95 -3.25 8.33
C THR A 77 -2.77 -3.11 9.61
N ALA A 78 -2.14 -2.65 10.70
CA ALA A 78 -2.81 -2.37 11.97
C ALA A 78 -3.61 -1.06 11.94
N ASN A 79 -3.07 -0.02 11.30
CA ASN A 79 -3.69 1.32 11.26
C ASN A 79 -4.89 1.43 10.30
N PHE A 80 -4.91 0.61 9.26
CA PHE A 80 -6.01 0.55 8.28
C PHE A 80 -6.96 -0.63 8.51
N ALA A 81 -6.85 -1.33 9.65
CA ALA A 81 -7.77 -2.40 10.00
C ALA A 81 -9.23 -1.90 9.96
N GLY A 82 -10.06 -2.57 9.16
CA GLY A 82 -11.46 -2.21 8.96
C GLY A 82 -11.71 -0.98 8.08
N ARG A 83 -10.67 -0.31 7.58
CA ARG A 83 -10.77 0.82 6.64
C ARG A 83 -10.61 0.33 5.20
N ARG A 84 -11.31 0.96 4.25
CA ARG A 84 -11.22 0.62 2.81
C ARG A 84 -10.03 1.28 2.09
N GLY A 85 -9.27 2.11 2.80
CA GLY A 85 -8.11 2.81 2.28
C GLY A 85 -7.57 3.82 3.29
N GLY A 86 -6.50 4.48 2.91
CA GLY A 86 -5.90 5.56 3.68
C GLY A 86 -4.69 6.15 2.98
N VAL A 87 -4.30 7.33 3.43
CA VAL A 87 -3.06 8.00 3.02
C VAL A 87 -2.19 8.10 4.26
N PHE A 88 -0.90 7.88 4.09
CA PHE A 88 0.07 8.08 5.14
C PHE A 88 1.27 8.84 4.60
N LEU A 89 1.79 9.74 5.43
CA LEU A 89 3.01 10.49 5.18
C LEU A 89 4.07 10.00 6.16
N VAL A 90 5.00 9.19 5.65
CA VAL A 90 6.20 8.70 6.34
C VAL A 90 7.40 9.48 5.87
N CYS A 91 8.42 9.60 6.74
CA CYS A 91 9.68 10.29 6.46
C CYS A 91 9.48 11.74 6.02
N GLY A 92 9.61 12.66 6.98
CA GLY A 92 9.74 14.08 6.66
C GLY A 92 11.15 14.37 6.15
N ALA A 93 11.23 15.04 5.01
CA ALA A 93 12.36 15.91 4.69
C ALA A 93 12.46 16.98 5.79
N VAL A 94 13.68 17.28 6.25
CA VAL A 94 13.94 18.36 7.22
C VAL A 94 14.29 19.64 6.48
#